data_AF-A0A382G7I0-F1
#
_entry.id   AF-A0A382G7I0-F1
#
_cell.length_a   1.000
_cell.length_b   1.000
_cell.length_c   1.000
_cell.angle_alpha   90.00
_cell.angle_beta   90.00
_cell.angle_gamma   90.00
#
_symmetry.space_group_name_H-M   'P 1'
#
loop_
_entity.id
_entity.type
_entity.pdbx_description
1 polymer ?
#
loop_
_entity_poly.entity_id
_entity_poly.type
_entity_poly.pdbx_seq_one_letter_code
_entity_poly.pdbx_strand_id
1 'polypeptide(L)'
;MEQAHENFPMDRARELVKDLFRRNPVIYWTDFLFSALLGWGAFGLALRAPVFSSQQILFVSISYLALYRAVLFIHEIVHFKKGTFKVFRWVWNILCGFPFMIPIFLYQSVHFDHHKQNFYGTRKDGEYFPFALKGRKWVVIHILFSFLVPILFLARFSVLAPLSLIDKRLRTFLMARMSALIIDLDYRRPESSWKNVEDWKIQEFLACLVAWVFIGATVAKIIPAIALFLWYCVSALIFMVNSIRTLAAHRYQNPEENVMSHPNQMLDSVNIPGNGWLTPLWAPVGLRY
;
A
#
# COMPACT_ATOMS: atom_id res chain seq x y z
N MET A 1 -31.16 -14.04 -5.73
CA MET A 1 -30.17 -13.18 -5.06
C MET A 1 -30.26 -11.73 -5.51
N GLU A 2 -30.55 -11.44 -6.78
CA GLU A 2 -30.65 -10.07 -7.35
C GLU A 2 -31.61 -9.11 -6.59
N GLN A 3 -32.79 -9.58 -6.18
CA GLN A 3 -33.80 -8.75 -5.50
C GLN A 3 -33.42 -8.27 -4.07
N ALA A 4 -32.49 -8.93 -3.39
CA ALA A 4 -32.08 -8.50 -2.04
C ALA A 4 -31.13 -7.29 -2.06
N HIS A 5 -30.48 -7.04 -3.20
CA HIS A 5 -29.44 -6.02 -3.35
C HIS A 5 -30.01 -4.63 -3.71
N GLU A 6 -31.18 -4.55 -4.35
CA GLU A 6 -31.81 -3.27 -4.73
C GLU A 6 -32.36 -2.47 -3.55
N ASN A 7 -32.61 -3.11 -2.39
CA ASN A 7 -33.21 -2.48 -1.21
C ASN A 7 -32.19 -2.07 -0.12
N PHE A 8 -30.88 -2.02 -0.42
CA PHE A 8 -29.90 -1.58 0.58
C PHE A 8 -30.10 -0.08 0.91
N PRO A 9 -30.38 0.29 2.19
CA PRO A 9 -30.76 1.65 2.54
C PRO A 9 -29.53 2.55 2.65
N MET A 10 -29.00 2.98 1.50
CA MET A 10 -27.78 3.79 1.40
C MET A 10 -27.82 5.07 2.23
N ASP A 11 -28.97 5.74 2.29
CA ASP A 11 -29.11 6.99 3.04
C ASP A 11 -29.02 6.76 4.54
N ARG A 12 -29.63 5.68 5.04
CA ARG A 12 -29.51 5.28 6.45
C ARG A 12 -28.08 4.89 6.80
N ALA A 13 -27.40 4.15 5.91
CA ALA A 13 -26.00 3.80 6.11
C ALA A 13 -25.12 5.06 6.20
N ARG A 14 -25.30 6.02 5.29
CA ARG A 14 -24.58 7.31 5.32
C ARG A 14 -24.86 8.11 6.58
N GLU A 15 -26.11 8.13 7.02
CA GLU A 15 -26.51 8.86 8.22
C GLU A 15 -25.87 8.27 9.49
N LEU A 16 -25.75 6.94 9.59
CA LEU A 16 -25.15 6.26 10.74
C LEU A 16 -23.67 6.59 10.95
N VAL A 17 -22.95 6.95 9.89
CA VAL A 17 -21.49 7.20 9.93
C VAL A 17 -21.12 8.65 9.61
N LYS A 18 -22.10 9.55 9.52
CA LYS A 18 -21.90 10.94 9.07
C LYS A 18 -20.90 11.73 9.93
N ASP A 19 -20.84 11.42 11.22
CA ASP A 19 -19.95 12.02 12.21
C ASP A 19 -18.53 11.44 12.16
N LEU A 20 -18.34 10.26 11.59
CA LEU A 20 -17.05 9.57 11.49
C LEU A 20 -16.15 10.10 10.36
N PHE A 21 -16.69 10.85 9.40
CA PHE A 21 -15.90 11.38 8.26
C PHE A 21 -15.01 12.59 8.64
N ARG A 22 -15.17 13.15 9.84
CA ARG A 22 -14.34 14.28 10.29
C ARG A 22 -13.00 13.78 10.80
N ARG A 23 -11.96 14.01 9.99
CA ARG A 23 -10.57 13.66 10.33
C ARG A 23 -10.10 14.45 11.55
N ASN A 24 -9.50 13.76 12.52
CA ASN A 24 -8.85 14.38 13.69
C ASN A 24 -7.32 14.35 13.50
N PRO A 25 -6.67 15.49 13.22
CA PRO A 25 -5.22 15.53 12.99
C PRO A 25 -4.38 14.98 14.14
N VAL A 26 -4.83 15.14 15.40
CA VAL A 26 -4.10 14.65 16.56
C VAL A 26 -3.98 13.13 16.49
N ILE A 27 -5.11 12.43 16.28
CA ILE A 27 -5.14 10.96 16.17
C ILE A 27 -4.22 10.49 15.05
N TYR A 28 -4.31 11.11 13.87
CA TYR A 28 -3.48 10.74 12.72
C TYR A 28 -1.98 10.89 13.03
N TRP A 29 -1.57 12.04 13.55
CA TRP A 29 -0.16 12.30 13.85
C TRP A 29 0.36 11.41 14.97
N THR A 30 -0.38 11.25 16.06
CA THR A 30 0.06 10.45 17.21
C THR A 30 0.20 8.98 16.85
N ASP A 31 -0.79 8.41 16.15
CA ASP A 31 -0.77 6.99 15.76
C ASP A 31 0.34 6.71 14.74
N PHE A 32 0.42 7.54 13.68
CA PHE A 32 1.42 7.40 12.65
C PHE A 32 2.84 7.54 13.20
N LEU A 33 3.14 8.60 13.96
CA LEU A 33 4.48 8.83 14.49
C LEU A 33 4.86 7.79 15.53
N PHE A 34 3.95 7.40 16.42
CA PHE A 34 4.20 6.33 17.38
C PHE A 34 4.55 5.02 16.67
N SER A 35 3.74 4.63 15.68
CA SER A 35 3.95 3.40 14.90
C SER A 35 5.26 3.44 14.11
N ALA A 36 5.57 4.56 13.46
CA ALA A 36 6.82 4.72 12.71
C ALA A 36 8.06 4.69 13.63
N LEU A 37 8.03 5.41 14.76
CA LEU A 37 9.14 5.47 15.71
C LEU A 37 9.37 4.12 16.39
N LEU A 38 8.31 3.45 16.84
CA LEU A 38 8.40 2.10 17.41
C LEU A 38 8.98 1.12 16.39
N GLY A 39 8.49 1.18 15.16
CA GLY A 39 8.89 0.32 14.07
C GLY A 39 10.35 0.45 13.65
N TRP A 40 10.82 1.69 13.43
CA TRP A 40 12.21 1.97 13.11
C TRP A 40 13.15 1.78 14.31
N GLY A 41 12.68 2.08 15.53
CA GLY A 41 13.42 1.79 16.76
C GLY A 41 13.67 0.29 16.91
N ALA A 42 12.64 -0.53 16.76
CA ALA A 42 12.76 -1.98 16.77
C ALA A 42 13.67 -2.50 15.64
N PHE A 43 13.57 -1.94 14.44
CA PHE A 43 14.50 -2.26 13.34
C PHE A 43 15.96 -1.99 13.73
N GLY A 44 16.23 -0.83 14.35
CA GLY A 44 17.55 -0.46 14.84
C GLY A 44 18.07 -1.36 15.98
N LEU A 45 17.18 -1.94 16.78
CA LEU A 45 17.53 -2.95 17.79
C LEU A 45 17.80 -4.32 17.15
N ALA A 46 17.02 -4.72 16.13
CA ALA A 46 17.23 -5.95 15.38
C ALA A 46 18.62 -5.98 14.68
N LEU A 47 19.09 -4.82 14.20
CA LEU A 47 20.44 -4.66 13.63
C LEU A 47 21.57 -4.92 14.65
N ARG A 48 21.32 -4.65 15.94
CA ARG A 48 22.31 -4.79 17.02
C ARG A 48 22.24 -6.15 17.71
N ALA A 49 21.12 -6.85 17.59
CA ALA A 49 20.94 -8.18 18.14
C ALA A 49 21.80 -9.21 17.40
N PRO A 50 22.27 -10.28 18.07
CA PRO A 50 22.98 -11.37 17.41
C PRO A 50 22.13 -11.98 16.30
N VAL A 51 22.77 -12.30 15.17
CA VAL A 51 22.08 -12.81 13.97
C VAL A 51 21.35 -14.12 14.31
N PHE A 52 20.08 -14.19 13.91
CA PHE A 52 19.15 -15.31 14.19
C PHE A 52 18.86 -15.59 15.66
N SER A 53 19.23 -14.68 16.58
CA SER A 53 18.80 -14.79 17.98
C SER A 53 17.28 -14.60 18.12
N SER A 54 16.72 -15.16 19.19
CA SER A 54 15.31 -14.91 19.57
C SER A 54 15.01 -13.42 19.75
N GLN A 55 15.98 -12.63 20.23
CA GLN A 55 15.88 -11.18 20.34
C GLN A 55 15.75 -10.50 18.98
N GLN A 56 16.56 -10.90 17.98
CA GLN A 56 16.45 -10.36 16.64
C GLN A 56 15.09 -10.68 16.01
N ILE A 57 14.61 -11.92 16.17
CA ILE A 57 13.30 -12.36 15.68
C ILE A 57 12.17 -11.52 16.32
N LEU A 58 12.25 -11.29 17.64
CA LEU A 58 11.30 -10.45 18.36
C LEU A 58 11.30 -9.01 17.84
N PHE A 59 12.48 -8.40 17.68
CA PHE A 59 12.58 -7.01 17.19
C PHE A 59 12.16 -6.87 15.73
N VAL A 60 12.45 -7.84 14.87
CA VAL A 60 11.90 -7.89 13.50
C VAL A 60 10.38 -7.97 13.55
N SER A 61 9.82 -8.77 14.46
CA SER A 61 8.36 -8.93 14.61
C SER A 61 7.67 -7.63 15.02
N ILE A 62 8.22 -6.95 16.02
CA ILE A 62 7.73 -5.63 16.45
C ILE A 62 7.89 -4.61 15.33
N SER A 63 9.04 -4.63 14.64
CA SER A 63 9.33 -3.70 13.55
C SER A 63 8.32 -3.82 12.41
N TYR A 64 8.09 -5.02 11.86
CA TYR A 64 7.19 -5.15 10.72
C TYR A 64 5.74 -4.84 11.09
N LEU A 65 5.25 -5.23 12.27
CA LEU A 65 3.87 -4.94 12.69
C LEU A 65 3.63 -3.43 12.88
N ALA A 66 4.57 -2.74 13.55
CA ALA A 66 4.46 -1.30 13.76
C ALA A 66 4.64 -0.51 12.45
N LEU A 67 5.61 -0.89 11.60
CA LEU A 67 5.80 -0.27 10.29
C LEU A 67 4.66 -0.60 9.33
N TYR A 68 4.05 -1.78 9.43
CA TYR A 68 2.83 -2.12 8.68
C TYR A 68 1.69 -1.16 9.02
N ARG A 69 1.42 -0.92 10.31
CA ARG A 69 0.45 0.09 10.76
C ARG A 69 0.75 1.47 10.16
N ALA A 70 2.00 1.91 10.22
CA ALA A 70 2.43 3.21 9.70
C ALA A 70 2.30 3.31 8.16
N VAL A 71 2.70 2.26 7.43
CA VAL A 71 2.63 2.19 5.97
C VAL A 71 1.17 2.21 5.49
N LEU A 72 0.26 1.55 6.19
CA LEU A 72 -1.15 1.47 5.80
C LEU A 72 -1.89 2.81 5.87
N PHE A 73 -1.33 3.85 6.50
CA PHE A 73 -1.86 5.23 6.37
C PHE A 73 -1.90 5.73 4.93
N ILE A 74 -1.17 5.10 3.99
CA ILE A 74 -1.29 5.43 2.57
C ILE A 74 -2.74 5.30 2.07
N HIS A 75 -3.54 4.36 2.60
CA HIS A 75 -4.97 4.24 2.29
C HIS A 75 -5.78 5.46 2.72
N GLU A 76 -5.46 6.05 3.86
CA GLU A 76 -6.13 7.26 4.32
C GLU A 76 -5.67 8.50 3.53
N ILE A 77 -4.36 8.58 3.29
CA ILE A 77 -3.70 9.73 2.65
C ILE A 77 -4.28 10.01 1.26
N VAL A 78 -4.55 8.96 0.49
CA VAL A 78 -5.11 9.08 -0.87
C VAL A 78 -6.56 9.57 -0.88
N HIS A 79 -7.27 9.41 0.24
CA HIS A 79 -8.63 9.92 0.45
C HIS A 79 -8.68 11.33 1.04
N PHE A 80 -7.54 11.95 1.36
CA PHE A 80 -7.52 13.33 1.84
C PHE A 80 -7.98 14.30 0.75
N LYS A 81 -8.77 15.31 1.13
CA LYS A 81 -9.19 16.37 0.22
C LYS A 81 -7.95 17.05 -0.37
N LYS A 82 -7.96 17.28 -1.69
CA LYS A 82 -6.87 17.96 -2.40
C LYS A 82 -6.49 19.26 -1.68
N GLY A 83 -5.20 19.44 -1.42
CA GLY A 83 -4.65 20.62 -0.73
C GLY A 83 -4.61 20.54 0.80
N THR A 84 -5.15 19.49 1.43
CA THR A 84 -5.11 19.29 2.89
C THR A 84 -3.99 18.33 3.31
N PHE A 85 -3.59 18.36 4.59
CA PHE A 85 -2.60 17.44 5.18
C PHE A 85 -1.25 17.37 4.42
N LYS A 86 -0.83 18.45 3.76
CA LYS A 86 0.38 18.48 2.92
C LYS A 86 1.64 18.07 3.70
N VAL A 87 1.80 18.58 4.92
CA VAL A 87 2.95 18.22 5.78
C VAL A 87 2.91 16.75 6.16
N PHE A 88 1.74 16.23 6.55
CA PHE A 88 1.57 14.81 6.89
C PHE A 88 1.97 13.89 5.73
N ARG A 89 1.57 14.23 4.49
CA ARG A 89 1.95 13.47 3.27
C ARG A 89 3.46 13.42 3.08
N TRP A 90 4.15 14.54 3.26
CA TRP A 90 5.60 14.60 3.13
C TRP A 90 6.32 13.83 4.23
N VAL A 91 5.91 14.00 5.49
CA VAL A 91 6.50 13.26 6.60
C VAL A 91 6.24 11.75 6.46
N TRP A 92 5.05 11.35 6.01
CA TRP A 92 4.76 9.95 5.69
C TRP A 92 5.66 9.40 4.58
N ASN A 93 5.87 10.16 3.51
CA ASN A 93 6.80 9.75 2.46
C ASN A 93 8.24 9.62 3.00
N ILE A 94 8.70 10.54 3.84
CA ILE A 94 10.06 10.50 4.38
C ILE A 94 10.26 9.29 5.32
N LEU A 95 9.28 8.98 6.17
CA LEU A 95 9.41 7.92 7.17
C LEU A 95 9.00 6.53 6.66
N CYS A 96 8.13 6.45 5.64
CA CYS A 96 7.61 5.18 5.14
C CYS A 96 7.73 5.09 3.62
N GLY A 97 7.19 6.06 2.88
CA GLY A 97 7.13 6.03 1.41
C GLY A 97 8.46 5.75 0.74
N PHE A 98 9.44 6.64 0.88
CA PHE A 98 10.76 6.50 0.27
C PHE A 98 11.58 5.35 0.87
N PRO A 99 11.65 5.16 2.20
CA PRO A 99 12.41 4.04 2.78
C PRO A 99 11.95 2.66 2.30
N PHE A 100 10.65 2.47 2.05
CA PHE A 100 10.08 1.21 1.55
C PHE A 100 9.88 1.19 0.04
N MET A 101 10.37 2.19 -0.70
CA MET A 101 10.20 2.31 -2.15
C MET A 101 8.72 2.32 -2.59
N ILE A 102 7.86 2.89 -1.75
CA ILE A 102 6.41 3.07 -1.96
C ILE A 102 5.96 4.53 -1.81
N PRO A 103 6.55 5.48 -2.56
CA PRO A 103 6.10 6.87 -2.50
C PRO A 103 4.61 7.00 -2.83
N ILE A 104 3.92 7.96 -2.19
CA ILE A 104 2.46 8.15 -2.28
C ILE A 104 1.93 8.13 -3.72
N PHE A 105 2.69 8.62 -4.70
CA PHE A 105 2.22 8.64 -6.09
C PHE A 105 1.88 7.25 -6.65
N LEU A 106 2.48 6.18 -6.12
CA LEU A 106 2.15 4.80 -6.49
C LEU A 106 0.75 4.38 -6.05
N TYR A 107 0.11 5.13 -5.15
CA TYR A 107 -1.22 4.79 -4.64
C TYR A 107 -2.27 5.86 -4.90
N GLN A 108 -1.83 7.11 -4.98
CA GLN A 108 -2.66 8.23 -5.37
C GLN A 108 -3.39 7.94 -6.68
N SER A 109 -4.62 8.44 -6.84
CA SER A 109 -5.52 8.16 -7.97
C SER A 109 -5.97 6.70 -8.08
N VAL A 110 -5.09 5.70 -8.05
CA VAL A 110 -5.47 4.29 -8.28
C VAL A 110 -6.43 3.80 -7.21
N HIS A 111 -6.09 3.97 -5.93
CA HIS A 111 -7.00 3.60 -4.85
C HIS A 111 -8.26 4.44 -4.83
N PHE A 112 -8.14 5.74 -5.09
CA PHE A 112 -9.31 6.61 -5.15
C PHE A 112 -10.25 6.22 -6.30
N ASP A 113 -9.69 5.84 -7.45
CA ASP A 113 -10.42 5.41 -8.63
C ASP A 113 -11.10 4.06 -8.38
N HIS A 114 -10.47 3.13 -7.66
CA HIS A 114 -11.08 1.87 -7.23
C HIS A 114 -12.44 2.08 -6.54
N HIS A 115 -12.60 3.12 -5.70
CA HIS A 115 -13.89 3.42 -5.06
C HIS A 115 -14.93 4.11 -5.96
N LYS A 116 -14.59 4.44 -7.21
CA LYS A 116 -15.54 5.06 -8.15
C LYS A 116 -16.41 3.99 -8.80
N GLN A 117 -17.68 4.32 -8.96
CA GLN A 117 -18.64 3.35 -9.48
C GLN A 117 -18.27 2.80 -10.86
N ASN A 118 -17.81 3.65 -11.76
CA ASN A 118 -17.44 3.29 -13.13
C ASN A 118 -16.05 2.64 -13.27
N PHE A 119 -15.37 2.37 -12.15
CA PHE A 119 -14.08 1.67 -12.08
C PHE A 119 -14.21 0.37 -11.31
N TYR A 120 -14.80 0.41 -10.10
CA TYR A 120 -14.83 -0.72 -9.17
C TYR A 120 -15.23 -2.03 -9.88
N GLY A 121 -14.35 -3.02 -9.77
CA GLY A 121 -14.61 -4.34 -10.30
C GLY A 121 -14.53 -4.46 -11.83
N THR A 122 -14.05 -3.44 -12.55
CA THR A 122 -13.84 -3.44 -14.02
C THR A 122 -12.37 -3.53 -14.39
N ARG A 123 -12.03 -3.69 -15.69
CA ARG A 123 -10.64 -3.64 -16.19
C ARG A 123 -9.89 -2.34 -15.88
N LYS A 124 -10.61 -1.27 -15.53
CA LYS A 124 -10.01 0.03 -15.18
C LYS A 124 -9.49 0.04 -13.74
N ASP A 125 -9.84 -0.96 -12.95
CA ASP A 125 -9.55 -1.04 -11.54
C ASP A 125 -8.36 -1.97 -11.28
N GLY A 126 -7.21 -1.37 -11.01
CA GLY A 126 -6.00 -2.12 -10.66
C GLY A 126 -6.07 -2.78 -9.28
N GLU A 127 -7.03 -2.40 -8.42
CA GLU A 127 -7.19 -2.93 -7.06
C GLU A 127 -8.34 -3.94 -6.94
N TYR A 128 -8.88 -4.41 -8.06
CA TYR A 128 -9.85 -5.50 -8.07
C TYR A 128 -9.40 -6.62 -9.00
N PHE A 129 -9.25 -7.81 -8.43
CA PHE A 129 -9.03 -9.03 -9.18
C PHE A 129 -10.03 -10.08 -8.68
N PRO A 130 -10.84 -10.71 -9.55
CA PRO A 130 -11.94 -11.59 -9.14
C PRO A 130 -11.42 -12.95 -8.61
N PHE A 131 -10.75 -12.94 -7.46
CA PHE A 131 -10.11 -14.12 -6.84
C PHE A 131 -11.09 -15.27 -6.62
N ALA A 132 -12.33 -14.96 -6.23
CA ALA A 132 -13.36 -15.97 -6.01
C ALA A 132 -13.70 -16.77 -7.29
N LEU A 133 -13.54 -16.15 -8.46
CA LEU A 133 -13.82 -16.76 -9.77
C LEU A 133 -12.58 -17.35 -10.44
N LYS A 134 -11.41 -16.74 -10.23
CA LYS A 134 -10.13 -17.18 -10.86
C LYS A 134 -9.51 -18.40 -10.16
N GLY A 135 -9.90 -18.68 -8.91
CA GLY A 135 -9.53 -19.89 -8.17
C GLY A 135 -8.31 -19.75 -7.26
N ARG A 136 -8.14 -20.74 -6.35
CA ARG A 136 -7.19 -20.70 -5.23
C ARG A 136 -5.72 -20.51 -5.63
N LYS A 137 -5.33 -20.94 -6.82
CA LYS A 137 -3.96 -20.75 -7.34
C LYS A 137 -3.57 -19.27 -7.35
N TRP A 138 -4.48 -18.39 -7.75
CA TRP A 138 -4.19 -16.95 -7.83
C TRP A 138 -4.08 -16.29 -6.46
N VAL A 139 -4.81 -16.80 -5.46
CA VAL A 139 -4.66 -16.37 -4.06
C VAL A 139 -3.25 -16.66 -3.57
N VAL A 140 -2.75 -17.87 -3.81
CA VAL A 140 -1.37 -18.27 -3.44
C VAL A 140 -0.35 -17.45 -4.19
N ILE A 141 -0.52 -17.26 -5.51
CA ILE A 141 0.38 -16.41 -6.31
C ILE A 141 0.42 -14.98 -5.77
N HIS A 142 -0.73 -14.39 -5.42
CA HIS A 142 -0.80 -13.02 -4.89
C HIS A 142 0.01 -12.88 -3.59
N ILE A 143 -0.12 -13.84 -2.66
CA ILE A 143 0.65 -13.84 -1.41
C ILE A 143 2.14 -14.06 -1.69
N LEU A 144 2.51 -15.01 -2.56
CA LEU A 144 3.92 -15.26 -2.86
C LEU A 144 4.58 -14.11 -3.64
N PHE A 145 3.82 -13.40 -4.48
CA PHE A 145 4.31 -12.25 -5.23
C PHE A 145 4.71 -11.10 -4.29
N SER A 146 4.08 -10.98 -3.12
CA SER A 146 4.42 -9.97 -2.10
C SER A 146 5.91 -9.97 -1.69
N PHE A 147 6.58 -11.13 -1.76
CA PHE A 147 8.02 -11.26 -1.48
C PHE A 147 8.91 -10.69 -2.60
N LEU A 148 8.41 -10.63 -3.84
CA LEU A 148 9.13 -10.02 -4.96
C LEU A 148 8.97 -8.50 -4.99
N VAL A 149 7.88 -7.98 -4.43
CA VAL A 149 7.54 -6.54 -4.49
C VAL A 149 8.67 -5.62 -3.99
N PRO A 150 9.32 -5.85 -2.82
CA PRO A 150 10.44 -5.02 -2.37
C PRO A 150 11.62 -5.00 -3.35
N ILE A 151 11.93 -6.15 -3.96
CA ILE A 151 13.02 -6.28 -4.94
C ILE A 151 12.67 -5.51 -6.22
N LEU A 152 11.45 -5.69 -6.72
CA LEU A 152 10.97 -5.03 -7.93
C LEU A 152 10.95 -3.51 -7.75
N PHE A 153 10.51 -3.00 -6.60
CA PHE A 153 10.53 -1.56 -6.36
C PHE A 153 11.94 -1.02 -6.12
N LEU A 154 12.80 -1.73 -5.39
CA LEU A 154 14.19 -1.33 -5.25
C LEU A 154 14.87 -1.22 -6.62
N ALA A 155 14.71 -2.23 -7.49
CA ALA A 155 15.22 -2.18 -8.87
C ALA A 155 14.57 -1.07 -9.70
N ARG A 156 13.25 -0.88 -9.57
CA ARG A 156 12.50 0.16 -10.27
C ARG A 156 13.04 1.56 -9.95
N PHE A 157 13.33 1.86 -8.68
CA PHE A 157 13.80 3.19 -8.29
C PHE A 157 15.31 3.36 -8.44
N SER A 158 16.12 2.36 -8.10
CA SER A 158 17.59 2.46 -8.16
C SER A 158 18.17 2.30 -9.57
N VAL A 159 17.48 1.59 -10.48
CA VAL A 159 17.99 1.27 -11.81
C VAL A 159 17.05 1.77 -12.91
N LEU A 160 15.79 1.36 -12.90
CA LEU A 160 14.90 1.63 -14.04
C LEU A 160 14.50 3.11 -14.15
N ALA A 161 14.23 3.76 -13.02
CA ALA A 161 13.86 5.18 -12.98
C ALA A 161 14.94 6.09 -13.61
N PRO A 162 16.23 6.02 -13.21
CA PRO A 162 17.27 6.83 -13.84
C PRO A 162 17.47 6.47 -15.33
N LEU A 163 17.44 5.19 -15.70
CA LEU A 163 17.54 4.78 -17.12
C LEU A 163 16.37 5.32 -17.97
N SER A 164 15.17 5.44 -17.37
CA SER A 164 13.99 5.97 -18.06
C SER A 164 14.09 7.45 -18.41
N LEU A 165 15.06 8.19 -17.86
CA LEU A 165 15.33 9.57 -18.26
C LEU A 165 15.93 9.65 -19.68
N ILE A 166 16.58 8.58 -20.13
CA ILE A 166 17.23 8.49 -21.45
C ILE A 166 16.30 7.76 -22.43
N ASP A 167 15.66 6.67 -22.00
CA ASP A 167 14.76 5.87 -22.83
C ASP A 167 13.27 6.20 -22.61
N LYS A 168 12.66 6.86 -23.61
CA LYS A 168 11.23 7.21 -23.61
C LYS A 168 10.30 5.99 -23.58
N ARG A 169 10.68 4.87 -24.21
CA ARG A 169 9.87 3.64 -24.20
C ARG A 169 9.86 3.03 -22.81
N LEU A 170 11.02 2.99 -22.16
CA LEU A 170 11.12 2.57 -20.76
C LEU A 170 10.31 3.50 -19.85
N ARG A 171 10.36 4.82 -20.06
CA ARG A 171 9.54 5.78 -19.28
C ARG A 171 8.05 5.47 -19.39
N THR A 172 7.54 5.31 -20.61
CA THR A 172 6.12 4.99 -20.84
C THR A 172 5.76 3.66 -20.20
N PHE A 173 6.63 2.64 -20.30
CA PHE A 173 6.41 1.35 -19.64
C PHE A 173 6.34 1.48 -18.11
N LEU A 174 7.31 2.13 -17.48
CA LEU A 174 7.32 2.33 -16.03
C LEU A 174 6.10 3.11 -15.56
N MET A 175 5.72 4.17 -16.27
CA MET A 175 4.56 4.97 -15.92
C MET A 175 3.24 4.25 -16.14
N ALA A 176 3.13 3.34 -17.11
CA ALA A 176 1.92 2.56 -17.34
C ALA A 176 1.80 1.33 -16.42
N ARG A 177 2.92 0.68 -16.07
CA ARG A 177 2.93 -0.66 -15.43
C ARG A 177 3.56 -0.71 -14.05
N MET A 178 4.50 0.18 -13.74
CA MET A 178 5.29 0.17 -12.49
C MET A 178 5.19 1.49 -11.73
N SER A 179 4.04 2.16 -11.88
CA SER A 179 3.71 3.42 -11.20
C SER A 179 2.51 3.26 -10.27
N ALA A 180 2.08 2.04 -9.99
CA ALA A 180 0.91 1.76 -9.19
C ALA A 180 1.12 0.55 -8.27
N LEU A 181 0.61 0.60 -7.03
CA LEU A 181 0.40 -0.59 -6.21
C LEU A 181 -0.96 -1.18 -6.58
N ILE A 182 -0.94 -2.37 -7.19
CA ILE A 182 -2.09 -3.01 -7.83
C ILE A 182 -2.14 -4.49 -7.50
N ILE A 183 -3.33 -5.06 -7.62
CA ILE A 183 -3.59 -6.50 -7.54
C ILE A 183 -3.60 -7.10 -8.96
N ASP A 184 -4.30 -6.45 -9.89
CA ASP A 184 -4.39 -6.92 -11.27
C ASP A 184 -3.13 -6.53 -12.05
N LEU A 185 -2.31 -7.52 -12.40
CA LEU A 185 -1.06 -7.32 -13.14
C LEU A 185 -1.30 -6.90 -14.60
N ASP A 186 -2.51 -7.09 -15.13
CA ASP A 186 -2.89 -6.65 -16.47
C ASP A 186 -3.31 -5.16 -16.52
N TYR A 187 -3.47 -4.51 -15.37
CA TYR A 187 -3.79 -3.09 -15.30
C TYR A 187 -2.70 -2.21 -15.93
N ARG A 188 -3.16 -1.16 -16.62
CA ARG A 188 -2.31 -0.09 -17.18
C ARG A 188 -2.82 1.25 -16.70
N ARG A 189 -1.93 2.01 -16.05
CA ARG A 189 -2.25 3.36 -15.58
C ARG A 189 -2.41 4.31 -16.78
N PRO A 190 -3.55 5.02 -16.91
CA PRO A 190 -3.80 5.93 -18.03
C PRO A 190 -2.75 7.05 -18.12
N GLU A 191 -2.38 7.43 -19.34
CA GLU A 191 -1.42 8.52 -19.59
C GLU A 191 -1.87 9.86 -18.98
N SER A 192 -3.18 10.12 -19.00
CA SER A 192 -3.79 11.32 -18.40
C SER A 192 -3.49 11.46 -16.90
N SER A 193 -3.21 10.35 -16.20
CA SER A 193 -2.91 10.36 -14.77
C SER A 193 -1.51 10.87 -14.44
N TRP A 194 -0.56 10.82 -15.38
CA TRP A 194 0.86 11.06 -15.09
C TRP A 194 1.59 12.04 -16.01
N LYS A 195 1.01 12.39 -17.16
CA LYS A 195 1.66 13.24 -18.17
C LYS A 195 2.13 14.61 -17.63
N ASN A 196 1.35 15.21 -16.72
CA ASN A 196 1.56 16.59 -16.24
C ASN A 196 1.60 16.71 -14.71
N VAL A 197 2.19 15.74 -14.01
CA VAL A 197 2.23 15.73 -12.53
C VAL A 197 3.66 15.90 -12.03
N GLU A 198 4.08 17.14 -11.80
CA GLU A 198 5.44 17.48 -11.36
C GLU A 198 5.80 16.87 -10.00
N ASP A 199 4.85 16.85 -9.06
CA ASP A 199 5.02 16.25 -7.73
C ASP A 199 5.47 14.79 -7.77
N TRP A 200 5.13 14.05 -8.83
CA TRP A 200 5.54 12.65 -8.98
C TRP A 200 7.00 12.53 -9.38
N LYS A 201 7.50 13.44 -10.22
CA LYS A 201 8.91 13.47 -10.61
C LYS A 201 9.78 13.72 -9.39
N ILE A 202 9.36 14.63 -8.51
CA ILE A 202 10.08 14.92 -7.25
C ILE A 202 10.08 13.69 -6.34
N GLN A 203 8.92 13.05 -6.13
CA GLN A 203 8.84 11.84 -5.30
C GLN A 203 9.66 10.67 -5.86
N GLU A 204 9.63 10.48 -7.18
CA GLU A 204 10.42 9.47 -7.87
C GLU A 204 11.92 9.72 -7.74
N PHE A 205 12.35 10.97 -7.89
CA PHE A 205 13.74 11.38 -7.67
C PHE A 205 14.17 11.11 -6.23
N LEU A 206 13.35 11.48 -5.24
CA LEU A 206 13.67 11.25 -3.83
C LEU A 206 13.71 9.76 -3.47
N ALA A 207 12.80 8.95 -4.02
CA ALA A 207 12.85 7.49 -3.86
C ALA A 207 14.14 6.90 -4.49
N CYS A 208 14.53 7.36 -5.68
CA CYS A 208 15.80 6.99 -6.31
C CYS A 208 17.00 7.37 -5.43
N LEU A 209 17.02 8.61 -4.92
CA LEU A 209 18.08 9.11 -4.05
C LEU A 209 18.18 8.27 -2.77
N VAL A 210 17.06 7.97 -2.10
CA VAL A 210 17.05 7.11 -0.90
C VAL A 210 17.57 5.71 -1.22
N ALA A 211 17.18 5.12 -2.36
CA ALA A 211 17.68 3.82 -2.78
C ALA A 211 19.19 3.83 -2.99
N TRP A 212 19.73 4.84 -3.68
CA TRP A 212 21.16 4.99 -3.91
C TRP A 212 21.94 5.28 -2.64
N VAL A 213 21.42 6.11 -1.73
CA VAL A 213 22.04 6.35 -0.42
C VAL A 213 22.11 5.05 0.37
N PHE A 214 21.04 4.26 0.39
CA PHE A 214 20.99 2.99 1.12
C PHE A 214 21.95 1.94 0.55
N ILE A 215 21.95 1.75 -0.77
CA ILE A 215 22.87 0.85 -1.48
C ILE A 215 24.32 1.34 -1.32
N GLY A 216 24.57 2.62 -1.57
CA GLY A 216 25.90 3.24 -1.49
C GLY A 216 26.49 3.18 -0.09
N ALA A 217 25.70 3.45 0.95
CA ALA A 217 26.13 3.31 2.35
C ALA A 217 26.47 1.87 2.70
N THR A 218 25.78 0.88 2.13
CA THR A 218 26.10 -0.54 2.31
C THR A 218 27.41 -0.91 1.62
N VAL A 219 27.58 -0.50 0.35
CA VAL A 219 28.81 -0.76 -0.43
C VAL A 219 30.02 -0.08 0.21
N ALA A 220 29.85 1.16 0.70
CA ALA A 220 30.87 1.91 1.44
C ALA A 220 31.13 1.39 2.86
N LYS A 221 30.41 0.34 3.31
CA LYS A 221 30.49 -0.26 4.66
C LYS A 221 30.18 0.72 5.80
N ILE A 222 29.45 1.80 5.51
CA ILE A 222 28.91 2.73 6.53
C ILE A 222 27.79 2.04 7.32
N ILE A 223 26.97 1.25 6.62
CA ILE A 223 25.98 0.35 7.24
C ILE A 223 26.31 -1.11 6.92
N PRO A 224 26.06 -2.04 7.85
CA PRO A 224 26.36 -3.44 7.63
C PRO A 224 25.39 -4.04 6.59
N ALA A 225 25.87 -4.99 5.77
CA ALA A 225 25.06 -5.62 4.72
C ALA A 225 23.80 -6.33 5.26
N ILE A 226 23.82 -6.77 6.53
CA ILE A 226 22.64 -7.33 7.21
C ILE A 226 21.47 -6.33 7.26
N ALA A 227 21.74 -5.02 7.17
CA ALA A 227 20.69 -4.00 7.09
C ALA A 227 19.85 -4.13 5.83
N LEU A 228 20.45 -4.45 4.67
CA LEU A 228 19.70 -4.71 3.43
C LEU A 228 18.82 -5.95 3.58
N PHE A 229 19.36 -7.01 4.18
CA PHE A 229 18.63 -8.26 4.40
C PHE A 229 17.44 -8.07 5.36
N LEU A 230 17.65 -7.42 6.51
CA LEU A 230 16.58 -7.14 7.46
C LEU A 230 15.55 -6.17 6.89
N TRP A 231 15.97 -5.16 6.11
CA TRP A 231 15.06 -4.29 5.38
C TRP A 231 14.18 -5.08 4.42
N TYR A 232 14.78 -6.01 3.66
CA TYR A 232 14.03 -6.90 2.77
C TYR A 232 13.03 -7.76 3.54
N CYS A 233 13.45 -8.40 4.64
CA CYS A 233 12.56 -9.23 5.47
C CYS A 233 11.36 -8.43 6.00
N VAL A 234 11.60 -7.26 6.58
CA VAL A 234 10.53 -6.39 7.11
C VAL A 234 9.61 -5.93 6.00
N SER A 235 10.16 -5.49 4.86
CA SER A 235 9.37 -5.05 3.69
C SER A 235 8.51 -6.19 3.15
N ALA A 236 9.07 -7.39 2.98
CA ALA A 236 8.36 -8.55 2.49
C ALA A 236 7.22 -8.96 3.44
N LEU A 237 7.45 -8.93 4.76
CA LEU A 237 6.40 -9.20 5.75
C LEU A 237 5.28 -8.15 5.71
N ILE A 238 5.62 -6.86 5.57
CA ILE A 238 4.64 -5.78 5.38
C ILE A 238 3.76 -6.05 4.16
N PHE A 239 4.36 -6.37 3.00
CA PHE A 239 3.59 -6.68 1.80
C PHE A 239 2.80 -7.98 1.93
N MET A 240 3.33 -9.01 2.58
CA MET A 240 2.63 -10.27 2.80
C MET A 240 1.37 -10.07 3.66
N VAL A 241 1.48 -9.35 4.78
CA VAL A 241 0.33 -9.01 5.62
C VAL A 241 -0.65 -8.14 4.83
N ASN A 242 -0.15 -7.20 4.02
CA ASN A 242 -1.02 -6.41 3.14
C ASN A 242 -1.76 -7.29 2.12
N SER A 243 -1.11 -8.26 1.50
CA SER A 243 -1.73 -9.19 0.56
C SER A 243 -2.83 -10.01 1.23
N ILE A 244 -2.62 -10.48 2.46
CA ILE A 244 -3.65 -11.17 3.25
C ILE A 244 -4.83 -10.22 3.54
N ARG A 245 -4.53 -8.99 3.99
CA ARG A 245 -5.54 -7.95 4.21
C ARG A 245 -6.38 -7.70 2.95
N THR A 246 -5.72 -7.53 1.81
CA THR A 246 -6.34 -7.28 0.52
C THR A 246 -7.30 -8.41 0.13
N LEU A 247 -6.89 -9.67 0.29
CA LEU A 247 -7.74 -10.83 0.03
C LEU A 247 -8.99 -10.88 0.91
N ALA A 248 -8.93 -10.28 2.10
CA ALA A 248 -10.04 -10.22 3.05
C ALA A 248 -10.88 -8.94 2.94
N ALA A 249 -10.47 -7.95 2.15
CA ALA A 249 -11.14 -6.66 2.04
C ALA A 249 -12.45 -6.72 1.25
N HIS A 250 -12.53 -7.65 0.29
CA HIS A 250 -13.66 -7.81 -0.61
C HIS A 250 -14.00 -9.29 -0.81
N ARG A 251 -15.23 -9.57 -1.26
CA ARG A 251 -15.65 -10.92 -1.63
C ARG A 251 -15.11 -11.31 -3.01
N TYR A 252 -14.78 -10.34 -3.85
CA TYR A 252 -14.22 -10.53 -5.19
C TYR A 252 -15.11 -11.38 -6.10
N GLN A 253 -16.43 -11.22 -5.98
CA GLN A 253 -17.44 -12.07 -6.65
C GLN A 253 -17.98 -11.50 -7.96
N ASN A 254 -17.66 -10.25 -8.32
CA ASN A 254 -18.13 -9.62 -9.55
C ASN A 254 -17.67 -10.40 -10.81
N PRO A 255 -18.59 -11.02 -11.57
CA PRO A 255 -18.27 -11.69 -12.82
C PRO A 255 -18.12 -10.67 -13.96
N GLU A 256 -17.16 -10.94 -14.86
CA GLU A 256 -17.01 -10.26 -16.15
C GLU A 256 -16.68 -8.76 -16.13
N GLU A 257 -15.95 -8.28 -15.11
CA GLU A 257 -15.37 -6.93 -15.13
C GLU A 257 -16.38 -5.80 -15.42
N ASN A 258 -17.64 -6.04 -15.05
CA ASN A 258 -18.76 -5.14 -15.31
C ASN A 258 -18.92 -4.11 -14.19
N VAL A 259 -19.47 -2.96 -14.53
CA VAL A 259 -19.75 -1.88 -13.57
C VAL A 259 -20.78 -2.35 -12.54
N MET A 260 -20.42 -2.28 -11.26
CA MET A 260 -21.33 -2.58 -10.15
C MET A 260 -22.10 -1.33 -9.71
N SER A 261 -23.34 -1.50 -9.24
CA SER A 261 -24.05 -0.44 -8.52
C SER A 261 -23.39 -0.15 -7.17
N HIS A 262 -23.59 1.04 -6.61
CA HIS A 262 -23.06 1.37 -5.28
C HIS A 262 -23.50 0.39 -4.16
N PRO A 263 -24.78 -0.05 -4.09
CA PRO A 263 -25.18 -1.11 -3.16
C PRO A 263 -24.38 -2.41 -3.33
N ASN A 264 -24.13 -2.82 -4.58
CA ASN A 264 -23.36 -4.03 -4.85
C ASN A 264 -21.90 -3.90 -4.42
N GLN A 265 -21.29 -2.73 -4.57
CA GLN A 265 -19.93 -2.45 -4.06
C GLN A 265 -19.86 -2.56 -2.54
N MET A 266 -20.86 -2.01 -1.85
CA MET A 266 -20.95 -2.11 -0.39
C MET A 266 -21.10 -3.57 0.05
N LEU A 267 -21.91 -4.36 -0.66
CA LEU A 267 -22.13 -5.78 -0.35
C LEU A 267 -20.95 -6.69 -0.71
N ASP A 268 -20.10 -6.26 -1.65
CA ASP A 268 -18.85 -6.93 -1.97
C ASP A 268 -17.72 -6.55 -1.00
N SER A 269 -17.81 -5.42 -0.31
CA SER A 269 -16.87 -5.02 0.75
C SER A 269 -17.07 -5.84 2.03
N VAL A 270 -15.99 -6.14 2.75
CA VAL A 270 -15.99 -7.00 3.93
C VAL A 270 -15.45 -6.27 5.15
N ASN A 271 -16.25 -6.28 6.22
CA ASN A 271 -15.83 -5.83 7.53
C ASN A 271 -15.32 -7.00 8.38
N ILE A 272 -14.30 -6.74 9.16
CA ILE A 272 -13.59 -7.67 10.03
C ILE A 272 -13.64 -7.09 11.44
N PRO A 273 -14.78 -7.19 12.14
CA PRO A 273 -14.92 -6.64 13.48
C PRO A 273 -13.96 -7.32 14.47
N GLY A 274 -13.74 -8.63 14.29
CA GLY A 274 -12.73 -9.48 14.93
C GLY A 274 -12.42 -9.16 16.40
N ASN A 275 -11.17 -9.43 16.82
CA ASN A 275 -10.70 -9.17 18.17
C ASN A 275 -10.03 -7.78 18.24
N GLY A 276 -10.38 -6.98 19.25
CA GLY A 276 -9.89 -5.60 19.42
C GLY A 276 -8.36 -5.45 19.53
N TRP A 277 -7.64 -6.51 19.91
CA TRP A 277 -6.19 -6.53 20.04
C TRP A 277 -5.48 -7.14 18.83
N LEU A 278 -6.05 -8.20 18.24
CA LEU A 278 -5.42 -8.93 17.14
C LEU A 278 -5.76 -8.34 15.77
N THR A 279 -7.00 -7.93 15.54
CA THR A 279 -7.44 -7.39 14.25
C THR A 279 -6.61 -6.17 13.83
N PRO A 280 -6.31 -5.19 14.70
CA PRO A 280 -5.50 -4.04 14.30
C PRO A 280 -4.08 -4.37 13.85
N LEU A 281 -3.53 -5.54 14.19
CA LEU A 281 -2.18 -5.94 13.79
C LEU A 281 -2.08 -6.24 12.28
N TRP A 282 -3.15 -6.72 11.67
CA TRP A 282 -3.16 -7.14 10.25
C TRP A 282 -4.22 -6.42 9.40
N ALA A 283 -5.27 -5.87 10.01
CA ALA A 283 -6.27 -5.03 9.37
C ALA A 283 -6.43 -3.67 10.10
N PRO A 284 -5.33 -2.87 10.18
CA PRO A 284 -5.27 -1.65 10.98
C PRO A 284 -6.21 -0.54 10.50
N VAL A 285 -6.46 -0.45 9.19
CA VAL A 285 -7.17 0.65 8.54
C VAL A 285 -8.27 0.11 7.62
N GLY A 286 -9.45 0.74 7.65
CA GLY A 286 -10.50 0.62 6.64
C GLY A 286 -11.35 -0.67 6.66
N LEU A 287 -10.98 -1.71 7.41
CA LEU A 287 -11.73 -2.99 7.42
C LEU A 287 -12.43 -3.30 8.74
N ARG A 288 -12.44 -2.38 9.70
CA ARG A 288 -12.99 -2.66 11.05
C ARG A 288 -14.46 -2.29 11.22
N TYR A 289 -14.99 -1.41 10.38
CA TYR A 289 -16.30 -0.77 10.52
C TYR A 289 -16.97 -0.56 9.17
#